data_AF-X6L7J8-F1
#
_entry.id   AF-X6L7J8-F1
#
_cell.length_a   1.000
_cell.length_b   1.000
_cell.length_c   1.000
_cell.angle_alpha   90.00
_cell.angle_beta   90.00
_cell.angle_gamma   90.00
#
_symmetry.space_group_name_H-M   'P 1'
#
loop_
_entity.id
_entity.type
_entity.pdbx_description
1 polymer ?
#
loop_
_entity_poly.entity_id
_entity_poly.type
_entity_poly.pdbx_seq_one_letter_code
_entity_poly.pdbx_strand_id
1 'polypeptide(L)'
;MEFYDSSNFLAMKGDALVMTEETSSEDKESFIKNATSSGQVGLFTKEFGRGTDFYCRDEIVLVLCDKSLEKFLITKEDIQNARNSGEFYPMLNKKRDEFFKTQYAESKKFVTYASKQHELGEQIK
;
A
#
# COMPACT_ATOMS: atom_id res chain seq x y z
N MET A 1 18.39 -3.97 -8.59
CA MET A 1 19.06 -2.88 -9.33
C MET A 1 18.49 -2.64 -10.74
N GLU A 2 17.73 -3.55 -11.35
CA GLU A 2 17.25 -3.40 -12.75
C GLU A 2 16.49 -2.10 -13.07
N PHE A 3 15.72 -1.55 -12.12
CA PHE A 3 15.02 -0.28 -12.33
C PHE A 3 15.96 0.93 -12.35
N TYR A 4 17.00 0.95 -11.49
CA TYR A 4 17.94 2.07 -11.37
C TYR A 4 18.79 2.25 -12.63
N ASP A 5 19.03 1.16 -13.35
CA ASP A 5 19.78 1.15 -14.61
C ASP A 5 18.87 1.17 -15.85
N SER A 6 17.56 1.27 -15.66
CA SER A 6 16.61 1.35 -16.77
C SER A 6 16.69 2.69 -17.52
N SER A 7 16.45 2.65 -18.82
CA SER A 7 16.32 3.85 -19.67
C SER A 7 15.23 4.80 -19.19
N ASN A 8 14.21 4.26 -18.52
CA ASN A 8 13.07 5.00 -18.01
C ASN A 8 13.43 5.88 -16.81
N PHE A 9 14.45 5.49 -16.05
CA PHE A 9 14.90 6.24 -14.87
C PHE A 9 16.03 7.24 -15.19
N LEU A 10 16.64 7.14 -16.38
CA LEU A 10 17.85 7.87 -16.76
C LEU A 10 17.71 9.40 -16.63
N ALA A 11 16.55 9.94 -17.00
CA ALA A 11 16.25 11.37 -16.93
C ALA A 11 16.12 11.91 -15.49
N MET A 12 15.79 11.03 -14.52
CA MET A 12 15.54 11.41 -13.12
C MET A 12 16.68 10.99 -12.18
N LYS A 13 17.67 10.26 -12.70
CA LYS A 13 18.78 9.67 -11.94
C LYS A 13 19.66 10.72 -11.24
N GLY A 14 19.77 11.91 -11.84
CA GLY A 14 20.58 13.02 -11.28
C GLY A 14 20.00 13.62 -10.00
N ASP A 15 18.67 13.61 -9.86
CA ASP A 15 17.96 14.16 -8.69
C ASP A 15 17.56 13.06 -7.68
N ALA A 16 17.91 11.81 -7.97
CA ALA A 16 17.53 10.66 -7.18
C ALA A 16 18.45 10.43 -5.98
N LEU A 17 17.86 10.31 -4.79
CA LEU A 17 18.55 9.84 -3.59
C LEU A 17 18.36 8.32 -3.44
N VAL A 18 19.47 7.59 -3.37
CA VAL A 18 19.46 6.13 -3.23
C VAL A 18 19.85 5.75 -1.81
N MET A 19 18.96 5.03 -1.14
CA MET A 19 19.19 4.47 0.19
C MET A 19 19.46 2.96 0.07
N THR A 20 20.58 2.49 0.59
CA THR A 20 20.98 1.08 0.59
C THR A 20 21.24 0.60 2.03
N GLU A 21 21.51 -0.69 2.19
CA GLU A 21 21.91 -1.28 3.47
C GLU A 21 23.18 -0.61 4.03
N GLU A 22 24.09 -0.21 3.15
CA GLU A 22 25.38 0.42 3.49
C GLU A 22 25.25 1.91 3.86
N THR A 23 24.12 2.55 3.56
CA THR A 23 23.87 3.95 3.96
C THR A 23 23.89 4.07 5.49
N SER A 24 24.55 5.11 6.01
CA SER A 24 24.64 5.37 7.44
C SER A 24 23.26 5.55 8.08
N SER A 25 23.15 5.32 9.39
CA SER A 25 21.89 5.52 10.12
C SER A 25 21.41 6.98 10.09
N GLU A 26 22.35 7.92 10.12
CA GLU A 26 22.05 9.36 10.11
C GLU A 26 21.53 9.81 8.74
N ASP A 27 22.14 9.33 7.66
CA ASP A 27 21.69 9.62 6.29
C ASP A 27 20.35 8.94 5.98
N LYS A 28 20.13 7.71 6.47
CA LYS A 28 18.83 7.03 6.37
C LYS A 28 17.70 7.85 6.98
N GLU A 29 17.90 8.37 8.20
CA GLU A 29 16.93 9.26 8.87
C GLU A 29 16.69 10.55 8.08
N SER A 30 17.74 11.13 7.52
CA SER A 30 17.65 12.32 6.66
C SER A 30 16.83 12.06 5.39
N PHE A 31 17.09 10.93 4.71
CA PHE A 31 16.35 10.53 3.51
C PHE A 31 14.88 10.23 3.80
N ILE A 32 14.58 9.58 4.93
CA ILE A 32 13.20 9.33 5.37
C ILE A 32 12.46 10.65 5.61
N LYS A 33 13.08 11.62 6.29
CA LYS A 33 12.48 12.94 6.52
C LYS A 33 12.23 13.68 5.21
N ASN A 34 13.19 13.66 4.29
CA ASN A 34 13.05 14.29 2.98
C ASN A 34 11.93 13.62 2.18
N ALA A 35 11.87 12.30 2.11
CA ALA A 35 10.85 11.56 1.37
C ALA A 35 9.40 11.88 1.78
N THR A 36 9.18 12.42 2.99
CA THR A 36 7.87 12.87 3.48
C THR A 36 7.52 14.32 3.11
N SER A 37 8.30 14.97 2.24
CA SER A 37 8.07 16.34 1.78
C SER A 37 7.15 16.38 0.55
N SER A 38 6.27 17.37 0.48
CA SER A 38 5.39 17.60 -0.66
C SER A 38 6.17 17.70 -1.99
N GLY A 39 5.71 16.97 -3.01
CA GLY A 39 6.34 16.91 -4.33
C GLY A 39 7.45 15.86 -4.48
N GLN A 40 7.74 15.08 -3.45
CA GLN A 40 8.73 13.99 -3.49
C GLN A 40 8.05 12.62 -3.44
N VAL A 41 8.68 11.61 -4.07
CA VAL A 41 8.22 10.22 -4.08
C VAL A 41 9.35 9.31 -3.61
N GLY A 42 9.20 8.71 -2.43
CA GLY A 42 10.13 7.71 -1.91
C GLY A 42 9.77 6.30 -2.40
N LEU A 43 10.68 5.64 -3.12
CA LEU A 43 10.51 4.24 -3.54
C LEU A 43 11.39 3.34 -2.66
N PHE A 44 10.78 2.67 -1.68
CA PHE A 44 11.50 1.71 -0.83
C PHE A 44 11.28 0.29 -1.35
N THR A 45 12.30 -0.30 -1.94
CA THR A 45 12.27 -1.71 -2.35
C THR A 45 13.08 -2.55 -1.37
N LYS A 46 12.42 -3.34 -0.53
CA LYS A 46 13.07 -4.45 0.18
C LYS A 46 12.82 -5.73 -0.62
N GLU A 47 13.78 -6.65 -0.66
CA GLU A 47 13.62 -7.93 -1.37
C GLU A 47 12.54 -8.86 -0.76
N PHE A 48 11.90 -8.50 0.37
CA PHE A 48 10.87 -9.34 0.99
C PHE A 48 9.70 -8.55 1.62
N GLY A 49 8.47 -8.90 1.19
CA GLY A 49 7.19 -8.61 1.89
C GLY A 49 6.00 -8.28 0.97
N ARG A 50 4.93 -9.09 1.00
CA ARG A 50 3.61 -8.77 0.40
C ARG A 50 2.84 -7.80 1.31
N GLY A 51 3.28 -6.56 1.36
CA GLY A 51 2.66 -5.56 2.22
C GLY A 51 3.64 -4.45 2.52
N THR A 52 3.38 -3.30 1.94
CA THR A 52 4.16 -2.09 2.19
C THR A 52 3.40 -1.28 3.23
N ASP A 53 3.72 -1.49 4.51
CA ASP A 53 3.18 -0.69 5.61
C ASP A 53 4.08 0.55 5.81
N PHE A 54 3.74 1.68 5.17
CA PHE A 54 4.34 2.97 5.53
C PHE A 54 3.44 3.74 6.49
N TYR A 55 4.06 4.39 7.48
CA TYR A 55 3.43 5.43 8.30
C TYR A 55 3.80 6.80 7.72
N CYS A 56 3.01 7.27 6.77
CA CYS A 56 3.11 8.55 6.07
C CYS A 56 2.36 9.64 6.83
N ARG A 57 3.08 10.50 7.55
CA ARG A 57 2.46 11.62 8.29
C ARG A 57 1.97 12.78 7.40
N ASP A 58 2.23 12.70 6.09
CA ASP A 58 1.81 13.71 5.13
C ASP A 58 0.42 13.36 4.56
N GLU A 59 -0.58 14.19 4.87
CA GLU A 59 -1.97 14.02 4.43
C GLU A 59 -2.19 14.19 2.92
N ILE A 60 -1.27 14.88 2.23
CA ILE A 60 -1.31 15.06 0.77
C ILE A 60 -0.81 13.77 0.10
N VAL A 61 0.26 13.18 0.63
CA VAL A 61 0.86 11.93 0.12
C VAL A 61 0.04 10.69 0.50
N LEU A 62 -0.73 10.73 1.59
CA LEU A 62 -1.65 9.64 1.95
C LEU A 62 -2.76 9.41 0.93
N VAL A 63 -3.07 10.43 0.11
CA VAL A 63 -4.18 10.41 -0.83
C VAL A 63 -3.67 10.69 -2.25
N LEU A 64 -2.75 9.84 -2.71
CA LEU A 64 -2.19 9.97 -4.07
C LEU A 64 -3.24 9.72 -5.18
N CYS A 65 -4.35 9.04 -4.88
CA CYS A 65 -5.42 8.80 -5.86
C CYS A 65 -6.78 8.50 -5.21
N ASP A 66 -7.60 9.53 -4.99
CA ASP A 66 -8.99 9.41 -4.48
C ASP A 66 -9.79 8.33 -5.24
N LYS A 67 -9.66 8.30 -6.57
CA LYS A 67 -10.37 7.33 -7.44
C LYS A 67 -10.02 5.87 -7.14
N SER A 68 -8.81 5.62 -6.65
CA SER A 68 -8.41 4.26 -6.26
C SER A 68 -8.98 3.87 -4.90
N LEU A 69 -9.23 4.83 -4.03
CA LEU A 69 -9.83 4.62 -2.71
C LEU A 69 -11.34 4.30 -2.78
N GLU A 70 -12.03 4.76 -3.83
CA GLU A 70 -13.43 4.40 -4.10
C GLU A 70 -13.63 2.87 -4.18
N LYS A 71 -12.61 2.12 -4.66
CA LYS A 71 -12.63 0.65 -4.72
C LYS A 71 -12.74 -0.01 -3.33
N PHE A 72 -12.33 0.71 -2.29
CA PHE A 72 -12.38 0.28 -0.89
C PHE A 72 -13.55 0.93 -0.14
N LEU A 73 -14.54 1.48 -0.86
CA LEU A 73 -15.71 2.16 -0.27
C LEU A 73 -15.33 3.36 0.62
N ILE A 74 -14.21 4.02 0.27
CA ILE A 74 -13.78 5.28 0.89
C ILE A 74 -14.25 6.42 -0.02
N THR A 75 -15.08 7.31 0.53
CA THR A 75 -15.67 8.42 -0.20
C THR A 75 -14.86 9.70 -0.04
N LYS A 76 -15.11 10.70 -0.89
CA LYS A 76 -14.50 12.04 -0.73
C LYS A 76 -14.89 12.71 0.58
N GLU A 77 -16.09 12.43 1.08
CA GLU A 77 -16.55 12.93 2.37
C GLU A 77 -15.76 12.30 3.53
N ASP A 78 -15.51 10.98 3.48
CA ASP A 78 -14.63 10.29 4.45
C ASP A 78 -13.23 10.92 4.50
N ILE A 79 -12.66 11.22 3.32
CA ILE A 79 -11.34 11.85 3.19
C ILE A 79 -11.35 13.25 3.80
N GLN A 80 -12.36 14.06 3.49
CA GLN A 80 -12.45 15.43 4.02
C GLN A 80 -12.63 15.44 5.54
N ASN A 81 -13.48 14.55 6.07
CA ASN A 81 -13.69 14.42 7.50
C ASN A 81 -12.41 13.99 8.22
N ALA A 82 -11.67 13.05 7.65
CA ALA A 82 -10.41 12.57 8.20
C ALA A 82 -9.28 13.62 8.18
N ARG A 83 -9.23 14.48 7.16
CA ARG A 83 -8.34 15.66 7.13
C ARG A 83 -8.69 16.67 8.22
N ASN A 84 -9.98 16.95 8.40
CA ASN A 84 -10.43 17.92 9.39
C ASN A 84 -10.17 17.44 10.83
N SER A 85 -10.19 16.13 11.08
CA SER A 85 -9.97 15.55 12.40
C SER A 85 -8.52 15.12 12.67
N GLY A 86 -7.66 15.03 11.64
CA GLY A 86 -6.31 14.45 11.75
C GLY A 86 -6.29 12.93 11.93
N GLU A 87 -7.43 12.25 11.78
CA GLU A 87 -7.61 10.82 12.06
C GLU A 87 -7.57 9.97 10.79
N PHE A 88 -6.65 10.29 9.88
CA PHE A 88 -6.57 9.64 8.56
C PHE A 88 -6.24 8.15 8.65
N TYR A 89 -5.19 7.80 9.40
CA TYR A 89 -4.77 6.42 9.57
C TYR A 89 -5.80 5.52 10.24
N PRO A 90 -6.41 5.93 11.37
CA PRO A 90 -7.44 5.14 12.01
C PRO A 90 -8.66 4.90 11.10
N MET A 91 -9.06 5.90 10.32
CA MET A 91 -10.14 5.75 9.33
C MET A 91 -9.78 4.74 8.24
N LEU A 92 -8.59 4.87 7.64
CA LEU A 92 -8.10 3.94 6.61
C LEU A 92 -8.01 2.50 7.14
N ASN A 93 -7.45 2.32 8.35
CA ASN A 93 -7.31 1.00 8.96
C ASN A 93 -8.68 0.36 9.21
N LYS A 94 -9.64 1.13 9.74
CA LYS A 94 -11.00 0.63 9.99
C LYS A 94 -11.68 0.19 8.69
N LYS A 95 -11.63 1.03 7.64
CA LYS A 95 -12.19 0.71 6.31
C LYS A 95 -11.54 -0.52 5.70
N ARG A 96 -10.21 -0.65 5.84
CA ARG A 96 -9.45 -1.84 5.42
C ARG A 96 -9.97 -3.10 6.11
N ASP A 97 -10.09 -3.08 7.43
CA ASP A 97 -10.55 -4.23 8.22
C ASP A 97 -11.99 -4.63 7.85
N GLU A 98 -12.88 -3.66 7.64
CA GLU A 98 -14.27 -3.89 7.23
C GLU A 98 -14.36 -4.51 5.82
N PHE A 99 -13.59 -3.96 4.87
CA PHE A 99 -13.54 -4.46 3.49
C PHE A 99 -13.06 -5.91 3.44
N PHE A 100 -11.93 -6.20 4.09
CA PHE A 100 -11.36 -7.56 4.06
C PHE A 100 -12.18 -8.57 4.86
N LYS A 101 -12.87 -8.17 5.93
CA LYS A 101 -13.84 -9.06 6.61
C LYS A 101 -14.95 -9.50 5.67
N THR A 102 -15.47 -8.57 4.88
CA THR A 102 -16.55 -8.84 3.91
C THR A 102 -16.04 -9.73 2.78
N GLN A 103 -14.92 -9.34 2.16
CA GLN A 103 -14.29 -10.10 1.08
C GLN A 103 -13.92 -11.53 1.52
N TYR A 104 -13.40 -11.69 2.74
CA TYR A 104 -13.06 -12.99 3.29
C TYR A 104 -14.31 -13.85 3.50
N ALA A 105 -15.39 -13.28 4.05
CA ALA A 105 -16.65 -13.99 4.25
C ALA A 105 -17.26 -14.48 2.93
N GLU A 106 -17.18 -13.68 1.87
CA GLU A 106 -17.63 -14.08 0.52
C GLU A 106 -16.71 -15.14 -0.08
N SER A 107 -15.39 -14.93 -0.05
CA SER A 107 -14.40 -15.88 -0.58
C SER A 107 -14.51 -17.25 0.08
N LYS A 108 -14.79 -17.29 1.39
CA LYS A 108 -14.99 -18.54 2.14
C LYS A 108 -16.16 -19.37 1.59
N LYS A 109 -17.21 -18.74 1.06
CA LYS A 109 -18.34 -19.46 0.44
C LYS A 109 -17.90 -20.21 -0.81
N PHE A 110 -17.10 -19.55 -1.66
CA PHE A 110 -16.55 -20.16 -2.87
C PHE A 110 -15.60 -21.31 -2.56
N VAL A 111 -14.71 -21.13 -1.58
CA VAL A 111 -13.80 -22.20 -1.13
C VAL A 111 -14.60 -23.39 -0.61
N THR A 112 -15.60 -23.16 0.24
CA THR A 112 -16.45 -24.24 0.79
C THR A 112 -17.21 -24.97 -0.32
N TYR A 113 -17.73 -24.24 -1.30
CA TYR A 113 -18.40 -24.84 -2.46
C TYR A 113 -17.43 -25.71 -3.27
N ALA A 114 -16.24 -25.20 -3.58
CA ALA A 114 -15.22 -25.94 -4.31
C ALA A 114 -14.79 -27.21 -3.57
N SER A 115 -14.61 -27.16 -2.25
CA SER A 115 -14.32 -28.33 -1.42
C SER A 115 -15.41 -29.40 -1.52
N LYS A 116 -16.69 -29.02 -1.43
CA LYS A 116 -17.82 -29.97 -1.55
C LYS A 116 -17.85 -30.65 -2.92
N GLN A 117 -17.62 -29.88 -4.00
CA GLN A 117 -17.57 -30.44 -5.35
C GLN A 117 -16.40 -31.41 -5.52
N HIS A 118 -15.25 -31.10 -4.92
CA HIS A 118 -14.09 -32.00 -4.93
C HIS A 118 -14.38 -33.33 -4.21
N GLU A 119 -14.97 -33.28 -3.02
CA GLU A 119 -15.36 -34.48 -2.26
C GLU A 119 -16.36 -35.36 -3.02
N LEU A 120 -17.37 -34.75 -3.65
CA LEU A 120 -18.34 -35.45 -4.51
C LEU A 120 -17.64 -36.15 -5.69
N GLY A 121 -16.68 -35.46 -6.32
CA GLY A 121 -15.91 -36.03 -7.44
C GLY A 121 -15.06 -37.23 -7.06
N GLU A 122 -14.48 -37.24 -5.85
CA GLU A 122 -13.68 -38.36 -5.36
C GLU A 122 -14.54 -39.58 -4.97
N GLN A 123 -15.81 -39.39 -4.58
CA GLN A 123 -16.75 -40.48 -4.29
C GLN A 123 -17.31 -41.16 -5.54
N ILE A 124 -17.19 -40.52 -6.71
CA ILE A 124 -17.69 -41.04 -7.99
C ILE A 124 -16.58 -41.82 -8.75
N LYS A 125 -15.34 -41.77 -8.26
CA LYS A 125 -14.22 -42.60 -8.76
C LYS A 125 -14.18 -43.96 -8.07
#